data_AF-A0A7G8PKL8-F1
#
_entry.id   AF-A0A7G8PKL8-F1
#
_cell.length_a   1.000
_cell.length_b   1.000
_cell.length_c   1.000
_cell.angle_alpha   90.00
_cell.angle_beta   90.00
_cell.angle_gamma   90.00
#
_symmetry.space_group_name_H-M   'P 1'
#
loop_
_entity.id
_entity.type
_entity.pdbx_description
1 polymer ?
#
loop_
_entity_poly.entity_id
_entity_poly.type
_entity_poly.pdbx_seq_one_letter_code
_entity_poly.pdbx_strand_id
1 'polypeptide(L)'
;MEGGRIVGRLASLGLKKVFSATEQERLVKAVRTHPRAPALTGRQRSRLTRLVTTEQAWTALTDGQVAPLSELVAGYVLRSEPSEESLRLAEILIAELAGALDLPQAVNVLSHNIRTVSERLTAAERRLPKINSLTSEYARVVQDLVPVHGLLDRATEVLEMESFVLGPHPYGWWQADPWAGKSALLASFATSPPPGIETIFYFVSRVQGRNTYRDCSETLLRQLCALTGQVLPYTLSAHERDEHRRRLLADATAEVTQRGNRLVLLIDGLDEDAGLRPFNLGPTIAGLLPHSPPPGLRILVSSRPNTLIPTGHPLANARRFDLQRSPHATDIRRRALHELGAVLDSDGLARNIVAAMAVAQSGLTVTDLSELTGELPFRIAAILNNSRLVRNESAIFDSDDRPAFVLGHEEIYAAAITALGEPTMNAVRQQLNTWAASYRDHQWPANTPAYLLRGYTRCSATSETPRG
;
A
#
# COMPACT_ATOMS: atom_id res chain seq x y z
N MET A 1 -20.14 -29.49 10.54
CA MET A 1 -20.59 -28.14 10.95
C MET A 1 -21.49 -28.13 12.21
N GLU A 2 -21.49 -29.16 13.06
CA GLU A 2 -22.38 -29.20 14.24
C GLU A 2 -21.68 -29.14 15.61
N GLY A 3 -20.35 -29.32 15.69
CA GLY A 3 -19.62 -29.25 16.97
C GLY A 3 -19.46 -27.84 17.56
N GLY A 4 -19.37 -26.80 16.73
CA GLY A 4 -19.10 -25.42 17.18
C GLY A 4 -20.30 -24.67 17.74
N ARG A 5 -21.54 -25.07 17.39
CA ARG A 5 -22.75 -24.40 17.86
C ARG A 5 -23.21 -24.88 19.25
N ILE A 6 -22.80 -26.08 19.66
CA ILE A 6 -23.15 -26.65 20.97
C ILE A 6 -22.27 -26.05 22.08
N VAL A 7 -20.98 -25.80 21.79
CA VAL A 7 -20.07 -25.13 22.73
C VAL A 7 -20.45 -23.66 22.94
N GLY A 8 -20.87 -22.96 21.88
CA GLY A 8 -21.34 -21.56 21.98
C GLY A 8 -22.64 -21.38 22.79
N ARG A 9 -23.59 -22.32 22.70
CA ARG A 9 -24.84 -22.27 23.51
C ARG A 9 -24.62 -22.71 24.96
N LEU A 10 -23.67 -23.60 25.23
CA LEU A 10 -23.29 -23.96 26.59
C LEU A 10 -22.51 -22.82 27.28
N ALA A 11 -21.74 -22.03 26.53
CA ALA A 11 -21.12 -20.81 27.05
C ALA A 11 -22.17 -19.74 27.41
N SER A 12 -23.16 -19.48 26.55
CA SER A 12 -24.19 -18.45 26.79
C SER A 12 -25.13 -18.76 27.97
N LEU A 13 -25.40 -20.03 28.27
CA LEU A 13 -26.25 -20.45 29.39
C LEU A 13 -25.48 -20.60 30.72
N GLY A 14 -24.15 -20.74 30.66
CA GLY A 14 -23.26 -20.80 31.83
C GLY A 14 -22.80 -19.43 32.34
N LEU A 15 -22.76 -18.39 31.48
CA LEU A 15 -22.14 -17.08 31.75
C LEU A 15 -22.73 -16.31 32.95
N LYS A 16 -23.99 -16.54 33.35
CA LYS A 16 -24.55 -15.97 34.60
C LYS A 16 -23.94 -16.55 35.88
N LYS A 17 -23.15 -17.63 35.81
CA LYS A 17 -22.50 -18.30 36.95
C LYS A 17 -20.97 -18.22 36.95
N VAL A 18 -20.34 -17.58 35.96
CA VAL A 18 -18.88 -17.70 35.73
C VAL A 18 -18.04 -16.80 36.63
N PHE A 19 -18.62 -15.78 37.25
CA PHE A 19 -17.87 -14.92 38.16
C PHE A 19 -18.71 -14.66 39.40
N SER A 20 -18.43 -15.40 40.46
CA SER A 20 -19.06 -15.20 41.76
C SER A 20 -18.79 -13.78 42.26
N ALA A 21 -19.70 -13.24 43.09
CA ALA A 21 -19.49 -11.94 43.73
C ALA A 21 -18.13 -11.88 44.48
N THR A 22 -17.67 -13.02 45.00
CA THR A 22 -16.38 -13.14 45.68
C THR A 22 -15.18 -12.97 44.74
N GLU A 23 -15.23 -13.53 43.54
CA GLU A 23 -14.13 -13.40 42.56
C GLU A 23 -14.10 -11.98 41.96
N GLN A 24 -15.26 -11.36 41.76
CA GLN A 24 -15.41 -9.95 41.39
C GLN A 24 -14.72 -9.02 42.38
N GLU A 25 -15.02 -9.23 43.66
CA GLU A 25 -14.42 -8.44 44.72
C GLU A 25 -12.91 -8.68 44.82
N ARG A 26 -12.43 -9.91 44.61
CA ARG A 26 -11.00 -10.22 44.60
C ARG A 26 -10.27 -9.53 43.47
N LEU A 27 -10.79 -9.56 42.25
CA LEU A 27 -10.17 -8.91 41.09
C LEU A 27 -10.10 -7.40 41.27
N VAL A 28 -11.20 -6.76 41.67
CA VAL A 28 -11.23 -5.31 41.91
C VAL A 28 -10.34 -4.92 43.09
N LYS A 29 -10.25 -5.77 44.12
CA LYS A 29 -9.33 -5.59 45.25
C LYS A 29 -7.87 -5.72 44.83
N ALA A 30 -7.54 -6.68 43.96
CA ALA A 30 -6.19 -6.88 43.42
C ALA A 30 -5.75 -5.68 42.59
N VAL A 31 -6.61 -5.19 41.69
CA VAL A 31 -6.37 -3.95 40.94
C VAL A 31 -6.15 -2.77 41.89
N ARG A 32 -6.93 -2.65 42.96
CA ARG A 32 -6.77 -1.57 43.96
C ARG A 32 -5.42 -1.60 44.67
N THR A 33 -4.89 -2.79 44.95
CA THR A 33 -3.61 -2.97 45.66
C THR A 33 -2.41 -3.05 44.72
N HIS A 34 -2.64 -3.04 43.41
CA HIS A 34 -1.57 -3.16 42.43
C HIS A 34 -0.70 -1.89 42.42
N PRO A 35 0.64 -1.98 42.53
CA PRO A 35 1.52 -0.81 42.66
C PRO A 35 1.43 0.21 41.52
N ARG A 36 0.97 -0.23 40.34
CA ARG A 36 0.85 0.59 39.14
C ARG A 36 -0.58 1.04 38.83
N ALA A 37 -1.55 0.75 39.70
CA ALA A 37 -2.94 1.11 39.45
C ALA A 37 -3.18 2.62 39.63
N PRO A 38 -3.92 3.27 38.70
CA PRO A 38 -4.30 4.66 38.87
C PRO A 38 -5.27 4.85 40.05
N ALA A 39 -5.25 6.05 40.63
CA ALA A 39 -6.06 6.38 41.81
C ALA A 39 -7.55 6.51 41.46
N LEU A 40 -8.32 5.45 41.69
CA LEU A 40 -9.76 5.44 41.43
C LEU A 40 -10.59 5.98 42.59
N THR A 41 -11.56 6.85 42.29
CA THR A 41 -12.61 7.29 43.22
C THR A 41 -13.58 6.15 43.58
N GLY A 42 -14.30 6.28 44.69
CA GLY A 42 -15.30 5.28 45.10
C GLY A 42 -16.36 4.99 44.03
N ARG A 43 -16.80 6.02 43.28
CA ARG A 43 -17.77 5.86 42.17
C ARG A 43 -17.18 5.12 40.98
N GLN A 44 -15.93 5.40 40.61
CA GLN A 44 -15.24 4.66 39.54
C GLN A 44 -15.03 3.20 39.93
N ARG A 45 -14.72 2.90 41.20
CA ARG A 45 -14.61 1.51 41.67
C ARG A 45 -15.92 0.75 41.53
N SER A 46 -17.05 1.34 41.93
CA SER A 46 -18.36 0.71 41.75
C SER A 46 -18.70 0.48 40.27
N ARG A 47 -18.27 1.36 39.37
CA ARG A 47 -18.42 1.17 37.92
C ARG A 47 -17.51 0.08 37.39
N LEU A 48 -16.27 0.00 37.87
CA LEU A 48 -15.33 -1.05 37.50
C LEU A 48 -15.86 -2.44 37.90
N THR A 49 -16.40 -2.57 39.11
CA THR A 49 -17.08 -3.80 39.57
C THR A 49 -18.23 -4.18 38.66
N ARG A 50 -19.03 -3.21 38.19
CA ARG A 50 -20.10 -3.48 37.22
C ARG A 50 -19.54 -3.83 35.84
N LEU A 51 -18.48 -3.17 35.38
CA LEU A 51 -17.89 -3.40 34.07
C LEU A 51 -17.42 -4.85 33.93
N VAL A 52 -16.68 -5.37 34.92
CA VAL A 52 -16.15 -6.75 34.88
C VAL A 52 -17.25 -7.83 34.88
N THR A 53 -18.51 -7.47 35.17
CA THR A 53 -19.67 -8.37 35.05
C THR A 53 -20.30 -8.37 33.66
N THR A 54 -19.89 -7.46 32.78
CA THR A 54 -20.40 -7.41 31.41
C THR A 54 -19.76 -8.49 30.54
N GLU A 55 -20.55 -9.07 29.63
CA GLU A 55 -20.07 -10.10 28.69
C GLU A 55 -18.92 -9.60 27.81
N GLN A 56 -18.97 -8.32 27.41
CA GLN A 56 -17.94 -7.70 26.58
C GLN A 56 -16.61 -7.56 27.34
N ALA A 57 -16.65 -7.07 28.59
CA ALA A 57 -15.44 -6.97 29.39
C ALA A 57 -14.88 -8.35 29.74
N TRP A 58 -15.75 -9.33 30.03
CA TRP A 58 -15.34 -10.70 30.31
C TRP A 58 -14.65 -11.34 29.12
N THR A 59 -15.22 -11.23 27.93
CA THR A 59 -14.61 -11.74 26.69
C THR A 59 -13.25 -11.10 26.44
N ALA A 60 -13.14 -9.78 26.60
CA ALA A 60 -11.87 -9.08 26.44
C ALA A 60 -10.82 -9.50 27.49
N LEU A 61 -11.25 -9.78 28.73
CA LEU A 61 -10.40 -10.28 29.81
C LEU A 61 -9.89 -11.70 29.54
N THR A 62 -10.77 -12.61 29.14
CA THR A 62 -10.40 -14.02 28.87
C THR A 62 -9.60 -14.21 27.60
N ASP A 63 -9.76 -13.32 26.63
CA ASP A 63 -9.04 -13.36 25.34
C ASP A 63 -7.75 -12.51 25.39
N GLY A 64 -7.46 -11.88 26.53
CA GLY A 64 -6.30 -11.01 26.73
C GLY A 64 -6.28 -9.78 25.80
N GLN A 65 -7.44 -9.24 25.45
CA GLN A 65 -7.59 -8.13 24.51
C GLN A 65 -7.52 -6.78 25.23
N VAL A 66 -6.31 -6.22 25.31
CA VAL A 66 -6.04 -4.96 26.03
C VAL A 66 -6.79 -3.75 25.44
N ALA A 67 -6.81 -3.58 24.11
CA ALA A 67 -7.38 -2.39 23.47
C ALA A 67 -8.93 -2.29 23.62
N PRO A 68 -9.73 -3.33 23.30
CA PRO A 68 -11.17 -3.30 23.55
C PRO A 68 -11.53 -3.12 25.02
N LEU A 69 -10.75 -3.73 25.93
CA LEU A 69 -10.97 -3.56 27.37
C LEU A 69 -10.64 -2.14 27.83
N SER A 70 -9.60 -1.51 27.26
CA SER A 70 -9.25 -0.11 27.53
C SER A 70 -10.37 0.84 27.12
N GLU A 71 -10.97 0.65 25.95
CA GLU A 71 -12.11 1.46 25.48
C GLU A 71 -13.32 1.32 26.42
N LEU A 72 -13.62 0.10 26.85
CA LEU A 72 -14.68 -0.17 27.81
C LEU A 72 -14.40 0.51 29.17
N VAL A 73 -13.17 0.47 29.67
CA VAL A 73 -12.77 1.16 30.90
C VAL A 73 -12.90 2.68 30.74
N ALA A 74 -12.44 3.22 29.62
CA ALA A 74 -12.52 4.66 29.33
C ALA A 74 -13.97 5.15 29.30
N GLY A 75 -14.83 4.52 28.50
CA GLY A 75 -16.22 4.92 28.35
C GLY A 75 -17.09 4.64 29.58
N TYR A 76 -16.91 3.47 30.20
CA TYR A 76 -17.79 3.01 31.27
C TYR A 76 -17.34 3.43 32.67
N VAL A 77 -16.03 3.32 32.96
CA VAL A 77 -15.47 3.58 34.30
C VAL A 77 -15.07 5.04 34.44
N LEU A 78 -14.22 5.53 33.53
CA LEU A 78 -13.66 6.88 33.59
C LEU A 78 -14.61 7.94 33.02
N ARG A 79 -15.49 7.58 32.08
CA ARG A 79 -16.32 8.48 31.27
C ARG A 79 -15.48 9.51 30.51
N SER A 80 -14.42 9.03 29.89
CA SER A 80 -13.50 9.80 29.07
C SER A 80 -13.26 9.09 27.75
N GLU A 81 -12.58 9.76 26.83
CA GLU A 81 -11.91 9.07 25.72
C GLU A 81 -10.82 8.12 26.25
N PRO A 82 -10.44 7.09 25.47
CA PRO A 82 -9.33 6.20 25.81
C PRO A 82 -8.06 6.98 26.15
N SER A 83 -7.51 6.69 27.33
CA SER A 83 -6.34 7.34 27.89
C SER A 83 -5.33 6.33 28.42
N GLU A 84 -4.11 6.78 28.72
CA GLU A 84 -3.08 5.94 29.36
C GLU A 84 -3.57 5.32 30.67
N GLU A 85 -4.44 6.02 31.42
CA GLU A 85 -5.06 5.50 32.64
C GLU A 85 -6.02 4.34 32.35
N SER A 86 -6.84 4.45 31.29
CA SER A 86 -7.74 3.36 30.89
C SER A 86 -6.98 2.13 30.37
N LEU A 87 -5.88 2.36 29.66
CA LEU A 87 -5.01 1.32 29.13
C LEU A 87 -4.33 0.56 30.26
N ARG A 88 -3.75 1.29 31.22
CA ARG A 88 -3.07 0.71 32.39
C ARG A 88 -4.04 -0.07 33.28
N LEU A 89 -5.29 0.39 33.42
CA LEU A 89 -6.32 -0.38 34.12
C LEU A 89 -6.67 -1.68 33.38
N ALA A 90 -6.80 -1.65 32.06
CA ALA A 90 -7.06 -2.84 31.26
C ALA A 90 -5.92 -3.87 31.38
N GLU A 91 -4.66 -3.43 31.30
CA GLU A 91 -3.48 -4.28 31.47
C GLU A 91 -3.45 -4.95 32.86
N ILE A 92 -3.71 -4.19 33.93
CA ILE A 92 -3.72 -4.72 35.30
C ILE A 92 -4.87 -5.70 35.49
N LEU A 93 -6.05 -5.43 34.95
CA LEU A 93 -7.19 -6.34 35.04
C LEU A 93 -6.90 -7.68 34.37
N ILE A 94 -6.24 -7.68 33.21
CA ILE A 94 -5.83 -8.89 32.50
C ILE A 94 -4.75 -9.65 33.31
N ALA A 95 -3.77 -8.92 33.85
CA ALA A 95 -2.68 -9.52 34.62
C ALA A 95 -3.14 -10.18 35.93
N GLU A 96 -4.07 -9.54 36.64
CA GLU A 96 -4.57 -10.00 37.95
C GLU A 96 -5.72 -11.02 37.83
N LEU A 97 -6.23 -11.25 36.62
CA LEU A 97 -7.39 -12.12 36.38
C LEU A 97 -7.16 -13.54 36.93
N ALA A 98 -6.04 -14.16 36.60
CA ALA A 98 -5.74 -15.52 37.04
C ALA A 98 -5.59 -15.63 38.57
N GLY A 99 -5.12 -14.57 39.23
CA GLY A 99 -4.99 -14.52 40.70
C GLY A 99 -6.32 -14.31 41.44
N ALA A 100 -7.35 -13.85 40.74
CA ALA A 100 -8.68 -13.61 41.31
C ALA A 100 -9.62 -14.83 41.23
N LEU A 101 -9.33 -15.78 40.33
CA LEU A 101 -10.15 -16.95 40.03
C LEU A 101 -9.78 -18.16 40.91
N ASP A 102 -10.66 -19.16 40.98
CA ASP A 102 -10.31 -20.47 41.52
C ASP A 102 -9.32 -21.23 40.63
N LEU A 103 -8.66 -22.25 41.19
CA LEU A 103 -7.58 -22.97 40.49
C LEU A 103 -8.04 -23.61 39.16
N PRO A 104 -9.19 -24.30 39.09
CA PRO A 104 -9.70 -24.84 37.81
C PRO A 104 -9.99 -23.76 36.75
N GLN A 105 -10.59 -22.64 37.15
CA GLN A 105 -10.92 -21.55 36.22
C GLN A 105 -9.66 -20.81 35.76
N ALA A 106 -8.71 -20.56 36.66
CA ALA A 106 -7.42 -19.95 36.35
C ALA A 106 -6.65 -20.78 35.30
N VAL A 107 -6.63 -22.11 35.45
CA VAL A 107 -5.99 -23.01 34.48
C VAL A 107 -6.69 -22.95 33.11
N ASN A 108 -8.03 -22.88 33.07
CA ASN A 108 -8.77 -22.77 31.81
C ASN A 108 -8.50 -21.45 31.09
N VAL A 109 -8.49 -20.33 31.83
CA VAL A 109 -8.19 -19.01 31.27
C VAL A 109 -6.75 -18.94 30.76
N LEU A 110 -5.77 -19.46 31.51
CA LEU A 110 -4.37 -19.53 31.08
C LEU A 110 -4.21 -20.41 29.83
N SER A 111 -4.87 -21.57 29.79
CA SER A 111 -4.84 -22.48 28.63
C SER A 111 -5.48 -21.85 27.39
N HIS A 112 -6.58 -21.12 27.57
CA HIS A 112 -7.23 -20.35 26.51
C HIS A 112 -6.30 -19.25 25.98
N ASN A 113 -5.68 -18.47 26.87
CA ASN A 113 -4.72 -17.43 26.51
C ASN A 113 -3.52 -17.98 25.74
N ILE A 114 -2.92 -19.08 26.21
CA ILE A 114 -1.82 -19.76 25.53
C ILE A 114 -2.24 -20.22 24.12
N ARG A 115 -3.45 -20.80 23.99
CA ARG A 115 -3.98 -21.22 22.69
C ARG A 115 -4.21 -20.03 21.76
N THR A 116 -4.80 -18.94 22.24
CA THR A 116 -5.04 -17.72 21.44
C THR A 116 -3.73 -17.06 21.02
N VAL A 117 -2.71 -17.02 21.89
CA VAL A 117 -1.36 -16.55 21.53
C VAL A 117 -0.74 -17.45 20.46
N SER A 118 -0.84 -18.78 20.61
CA SER A 118 -0.34 -19.76 19.64
C SER A 118 -1.04 -19.68 18.28
N GLU A 119 -2.37 -19.52 18.26
CA GLU A 119 -3.16 -19.31 17.05
C GLU A 119 -2.78 -17.99 16.34
N ARG A 120 -2.52 -16.92 17.10
CA ARG A 120 -2.02 -15.63 16.56
C ARG A 120 -0.61 -15.74 16.01
N LEU A 121 0.29 -16.48 16.68
CA LEU A 121 1.64 -16.76 16.20
C LEU A 121 1.60 -17.55 14.88
N THR A 122 0.80 -18.62 14.85
CA THR A 122 0.63 -19.48 13.67
C THR A 122 0.03 -18.71 12.48
N ALA A 123 -0.91 -17.80 12.75
CA ALA A 123 -1.50 -16.95 11.72
C ALA A 123 -0.52 -15.87 11.22
N ALA A 124 0.39 -15.39 12.08
CA ALA A 124 1.49 -14.52 11.69
C ALA A 124 2.53 -15.27 10.82
N GLU A 125 2.92 -16.48 11.22
CA GLU A 125 3.87 -17.34 10.49
C GLU A 125 3.38 -17.70 9.07
N ARG A 126 2.08 -17.97 8.90
CA ARG A 126 1.50 -18.25 7.56
C ARG A 126 1.42 -17.03 6.64
N ARG A 127 1.61 -15.82 7.15
CA ARG A 127 1.50 -14.56 6.38
C ARG A 127 2.82 -14.03 5.86
N LEU A 128 3.93 -14.33 6.54
CA LEU A 128 5.28 -13.95 6.12
C LEU A 128 5.57 -14.37 4.65
N PRO A 129 5.21 -15.59 4.18
CA PRO A 129 5.41 -15.97 2.78
C PRO A 129 4.57 -15.13 1.79
N LYS A 130 3.35 -14.75 2.17
CA LYS A 130 2.43 -13.97 1.31
C LYS A 130 2.82 -12.49 1.22
N ILE A 131 3.38 -11.93 2.30
CA ILE A 131 3.95 -10.58 2.27
C ILE A 131 5.22 -10.56 1.42
N ASN A 132 6.08 -11.58 1.56
CA ASN A 132 7.28 -11.72 0.74
C ASN A 132 6.95 -11.94 -0.74
N SER A 133 5.91 -12.72 -1.07
CA SER A 133 5.49 -12.92 -2.47
C SER A 133 4.99 -11.63 -3.12
N LEU A 134 4.16 -10.85 -2.43
CA LEU A 134 3.65 -9.56 -2.94
C LEU A 134 4.75 -8.50 -3.09
N THR A 135 5.71 -8.45 -2.16
CA THR A 135 6.88 -7.57 -2.29
C THR A 135 7.76 -8.02 -3.47
N SER A 136 7.92 -9.34 -3.68
CA SER A 136 8.69 -9.87 -4.80
C SER A 136 8.02 -9.62 -6.16
N GLU A 137 6.68 -9.67 -6.24
CA GLU A 137 5.93 -9.32 -7.44
C GLU A 137 6.09 -7.84 -7.79
N TYR A 138 6.00 -6.95 -6.79
CA TYR A 138 6.21 -5.53 -7.05
C TYR A 138 7.66 -5.22 -7.45
N ALA A 139 8.64 -5.90 -6.86
CA ALA A 139 10.04 -5.77 -7.28
C ALA A 139 10.25 -6.18 -8.75
N ARG A 140 9.53 -7.21 -9.24
CA ARG A 140 9.57 -7.59 -10.67
C ARG A 140 9.04 -6.49 -11.60
N VAL A 141 7.95 -5.80 -11.24
CA VAL A 141 7.44 -4.64 -12.01
C VAL A 141 8.52 -3.57 -12.14
N VAL A 142 9.22 -3.28 -11.04
CA VAL A 142 10.27 -2.26 -11.03
C VAL A 142 11.49 -2.74 -11.82
N GLN A 143 11.76 -4.05 -11.83
CA GLN A 143 12.82 -4.64 -12.67
C GLN A 143 12.59 -4.38 -14.16
N ASP A 144 11.34 -4.36 -14.63
CA ASP A 144 11.02 -4.04 -16.04
C ASP A 144 11.36 -2.59 -16.43
N LEU A 145 11.53 -1.69 -15.45
CA LEU A 145 11.99 -0.32 -15.68
C LEU A 145 13.52 -0.23 -15.81
N VAL A 146 14.25 -1.28 -15.43
CA VAL A 146 15.70 -1.34 -15.52
C VAL A 146 16.11 -1.58 -16.98
N PRO A 147 16.94 -0.72 -17.59
CA PRO A 147 17.37 -0.94 -18.97
C PRO A 147 18.16 -2.24 -19.11
N VAL A 148 17.81 -3.07 -20.09
CA VAL A 148 18.46 -4.37 -20.36
C VAL A 148 19.97 -4.24 -20.60
N HIS A 149 20.41 -3.12 -21.18
CA HIS A 149 21.83 -2.84 -21.46
C HIS A 149 22.50 -2.00 -20.37
N GLY A 150 21.86 -1.84 -19.21
CA GLY A 150 22.32 -0.97 -18.14
C GLY A 150 22.13 0.52 -18.45
N LEU A 151 22.51 1.36 -17.49
CA LEU A 151 22.43 2.81 -17.62
C LEU A 151 23.61 3.35 -18.45
N LEU A 152 23.34 3.68 -19.71
CA LEU A 152 24.33 4.28 -20.61
C LEU A 152 24.52 5.77 -20.30
N ASP A 153 25.77 6.23 -20.23
CA ASP A 153 26.17 7.62 -19.98
C ASP A 153 25.58 8.25 -18.71
N ARG A 154 25.44 7.46 -17.62
CA ARG A 154 24.90 7.91 -16.33
C ARG A 154 25.83 7.71 -15.14
N ALA A 155 27.13 7.52 -15.39
CA ALA A 155 28.10 7.27 -14.32
C ALA A 155 28.15 8.41 -13.30
N THR A 156 28.04 9.66 -13.75
CA THR A 156 28.01 10.84 -12.89
C THR A 156 26.80 10.83 -11.96
N GLU A 157 25.60 10.60 -12.49
CA GLU A 157 24.36 10.61 -11.72
C GLU A 157 24.30 9.45 -10.72
N VAL A 158 24.84 8.29 -11.08
CA VAL A 158 24.99 7.15 -10.16
C VAL A 158 25.91 7.53 -8.99
N LEU A 159 27.08 8.12 -9.27
CA LEU A 159 28.00 8.60 -8.24
C LEU A 159 27.38 9.70 -7.36
N GLU A 160 26.56 10.57 -7.93
CA GLU A 160 25.83 11.59 -7.16
C GLU A 160 24.80 10.97 -6.21
N MET A 161 24.07 9.95 -6.66
CA MET A 161 23.14 9.20 -5.79
C MET A 161 23.88 8.50 -4.65
N GLU A 162 25.00 7.83 -4.95
CA GLU A 162 25.84 7.18 -3.94
C GLU A 162 26.39 8.20 -2.92
N SER A 163 26.95 9.30 -3.41
CA SER A 163 27.47 10.38 -2.58
C SER A 163 26.39 10.97 -1.67
N PHE A 164 25.18 11.17 -2.20
CA PHE A 164 24.05 11.64 -1.41
C PHE A 164 23.64 10.64 -0.31
N VAL A 165 23.50 9.36 -0.65
CA VAL A 165 23.08 8.32 0.31
C VAL A 165 24.10 8.18 1.44
N LEU A 166 25.38 8.30 1.12
CA LEU A 166 26.47 8.29 2.10
C LEU A 166 26.60 9.61 2.87
N GLY A 167 26.10 10.72 2.31
CA GLY A 167 26.11 12.05 2.91
C GLY A 167 25.17 12.21 4.12
N PRO A 168 25.17 13.39 4.76
CA PRO A 168 24.41 13.64 5.99
C PRO A 168 22.96 14.07 5.76
N HIS A 169 22.61 14.52 4.56
CA HIS A 169 21.28 15.08 4.28
C HIS A 169 20.24 13.97 4.10
N PRO A 170 19.06 14.08 4.75
CA PRO A 170 18.08 13.01 4.72
C PRO A 170 17.19 13.03 3.46
N TYR A 171 17.09 14.16 2.77
CA TYR A 171 16.28 14.32 1.56
C TYR A 171 17.13 14.77 0.38
N GLY A 172 16.90 14.14 -0.76
CA GLY A 172 17.45 14.55 -2.04
C GLY A 172 16.41 14.40 -3.14
N TRP A 173 16.37 15.38 -4.05
CA TRP A 173 15.30 15.52 -5.03
C TRP A 173 15.86 15.53 -6.45
N TRP A 174 15.65 14.42 -7.18
CA TRP A 174 16.06 14.26 -8.57
C TRP A 174 15.00 14.83 -9.49
N GLN A 175 15.32 15.93 -10.17
CA GLN A 175 14.43 16.55 -11.13
C GLN A 175 14.95 16.35 -12.54
N ALA A 176 14.03 16.08 -13.44
CA ALA A 176 14.34 16.01 -14.85
C ALA A 176 13.08 16.16 -15.68
N ASP A 177 13.27 16.57 -16.92
CA ASP A 177 12.20 16.55 -17.91
C ASP A 177 11.73 15.12 -18.23
N PRO A 178 10.55 14.99 -18.88
CA PRO A 178 10.15 13.74 -19.51
C PRO A 178 11.27 13.16 -20.38
N TRP A 179 11.34 11.83 -20.43
CA TRP A 179 12.34 11.05 -21.16
C TRP A 179 13.77 11.12 -20.65
N ALA A 180 14.10 11.90 -19.62
CA ALA A 180 15.46 11.92 -19.09
C ALA A 180 15.90 10.60 -18.41
N GLY A 181 15.05 9.57 -18.33
CA GLY A 181 15.43 8.27 -17.76
C GLY A 181 15.50 8.24 -16.23
N LYS A 182 14.78 9.14 -15.54
CA LYS A 182 14.70 9.15 -14.07
C LYS A 182 14.24 7.80 -13.49
N SER A 183 13.13 7.28 -14.01
CA SER A 183 12.56 6.01 -13.54
C SER A 183 13.54 4.85 -13.76
N ALA A 184 14.25 4.84 -14.89
CA ALA A 184 15.30 3.85 -15.15
C ALA A 184 16.48 3.97 -14.16
N LEU A 185 16.94 5.18 -13.87
CA LEU A 185 18.00 5.43 -12.88
C LEU A 185 17.58 4.97 -11.48
N LEU A 186 16.40 5.40 -11.01
CA LEU A 186 15.89 5.02 -9.68
C LEU A 186 15.57 3.53 -9.59
N ALA A 187 15.02 2.91 -10.64
CA ALA A 187 14.75 1.48 -10.67
C ALA A 187 16.03 0.65 -10.62
N SER A 188 17.07 1.07 -11.36
CA SER A 188 18.38 0.41 -11.31
C SER A 188 18.98 0.47 -9.91
N PHE A 189 18.90 1.64 -9.25
CA PHE A 189 19.36 1.80 -7.88
C PHE A 189 18.53 1.01 -6.87
N ALA A 190 17.21 0.96 -7.03
CA ALA A 190 16.29 0.26 -6.14
C ALA A 190 16.44 -1.27 -6.22
N THR A 191 16.74 -1.80 -7.41
CA THR A 191 16.83 -3.25 -7.64
C THR A 191 18.26 -3.78 -7.53
N SER A 192 19.26 -2.91 -7.66
CA SER A 192 20.67 -3.24 -7.53
C SER A 192 21.41 -2.14 -6.77
N PRO A 193 21.09 -1.94 -5.47
CA PRO A 193 21.75 -0.93 -4.66
C PRO A 193 23.22 -1.29 -4.41
N PRO A 194 24.09 -0.28 -4.19
CA PRO A 194 25.47 -0.53 -3.77
C PRO A 194 25.53 -1.30 -2.44
N PRO A 195 26.65 -1.99 -2.15
CA PRO A 195 26.82 -2.72 -0.90
C PRO A 195 26.59 -1.83 0.33
N GLY A 196 25.90 -2.37 1.33
CA GLY A 196 25.59 -1.64 2.57
C GLY A 196 24.37 -0.72 2.47
N ILE A 197 23.58 -0.81 1.39
CA ILE A 197 22.34 -0.08 1.22
C ILE A 197 21.17 -1.05 1.10
N GLU A 198 20.15 -0.81 1.90
CA GLU A 198 18.85 -1.49 1.83
C GLU A 198 17.82 -0.50 1.28
N THR A 199 16.99 -0.93 0.35
CA THR A 199 16.03 -0.04 -0.32
C THR A 199 14.59 -0.47 -0.08
N ILE A 200 13.74 0.51 0.19
CA ILE A 200 12.29 0.42 -0.01
C ILE A 200 11.90 1.46 -1.04
N PHE A 201 10.89 1.17 -1.85
CA PHE A 201 10.57 2.03 -2.99
C PHE A 201 9.09 2.07 -3.34
N TYR A 202 8.69 3.17 -3.97
CA TYR A 202 7.38 3.33 -4.58
C TYR A 202 7.51 4.14 -5.87
N PHE A 203 6.97 3.59 -6.96
CA PHE A 203 6.97 4.20 -8.29
C PHE A 203 5.55 4.67 -8.57
N VAL A 204 5.37 5.99 -8.50
CA VAL A 204 4.09 6.64 -8.75
C VAL A 204 3.80 6.51 -10.24
N SER A 205 2.63 5.98 -10.57
CA SER A 205 2.20 5.79 -11.95
C SER A 205 0.73 6.07 -12.09
N ARG A 206 0.41 7.18 -12.76
CA ARG A 206 -0.97 7.59 -13.02
C ARG A 206 -1.69 6.59 -13.92
N VAL A 207 -0.99 6.07 -14.93
CA VAL A 207 -1.54 5.10 -15.89
C VAL A 207 -1.93 3.78 -15.19
N GLN A 208 -1.19 3.39 -14.15
CA GLN A 208 -1.50 2.18 -13.36
C GLN A 208 -2.55 2.46 -12.26
N GLY A 209 -2.92 3.73 -12.07
CA GLY A 209 -3.69 4.21 -10.92
C GLY A 209 -2.98 3.98 -9.58
N ARG A 210 -1.65 3.83 -9.62
CA ARG A 210 -0.75 3.71 -8.48
C ARG A 210 -0.16 5.07 -8.17
N ASN A 211 -1.05 5.98 -7.81
CA ASN A 211 -0.71 7.37 -7.64
C ASN A 211 -1.52 8.00 -6.51
N THR A 212 -1.84 7.22 -5.49
CA THR A 212 -2.62 7.69 -4.35
C THR A 212 -1.83 7.52 -3.06
N TYR A 213 -2.10 8.40 -2.10
CA TYR A 213 -1.61 8.29 -0.72
C TYR A 213 -1.84 6.89 -0.15
N ARG A 214 -3.03 6.31 -0.37
CA ARG A 214 -3.40 5.01 0.19
C ARG A 214 -2.53 3.88 -0.39
N ASP A 215 -2.39 3.83 -1.71
CA ASP A 215 -1.60 2.79 -2.39
C ASP A 215 -0.12 2.86 -2.00
N CYS A 216 0.44 4.08 -1.91
CA CYS A 216 1.80 4.29 -1.42
C CYS A 216 1.95 3.82 0.03
N SER A 217 1.06 4.23 0.92
CA SER A 217 1.09 3.83 2.34
C SER A 217 1.03 2.32 2.53
N GLU A 218 0.12 1.63 1.83
CA GLU A 218 -0.03 0.17 1.90
C GLU A 218 1.20 -0.56 1.31
N THR A 219 1.78 -0.04 0.22
CA THR A 219 2.97 -0.62 -0.42
C THR A 219 4.21 -0.49 0.47
N LEU A 220 4.42 0.67 1.09
CA LEU A 220 5.54 0.90 2.00
C LEU A 220 5.41 0.09 3.29
N LEU A 221 4.19 -0.02 3.84
CA LEU A 221 3.92 -0.87 4.99
C LEU A 221 4.32 -2.33 4.76
N ARG A 222 3.99 -2.89 3.59
CA ARG A 222 4.35 -4.29 3.25
C ARG A 222 5.86 -4.47 3.17
N GLN A 223 6.58 -3.55 2.53
CA GLN A 223 8.05 -3.60 2.45
C GLN A 223 8.71 -3.48 3.82
N LEU A 224 8.22 -2.56 4.67
CA LEU A 224 8.73 -2.40 6.03
C LEU A 224 8.48 -3.64 6.90
N CYS A 225 7.31 -4.27 6.77
CA CYS A 225 7.01 -5.55 7.41
C CYS A 225 7.93 -6.66 6.92
N ALA A 226 8.23 -6.72 5.61
CA ALA A 226 9.17 -7.70 5.07
C ALA A 226 10.59 -7.50 5.62
N LEU A 227 11.04 -6.24 5.75
CA LEU A 227 12.36 -5.91 6.31
C LEU A 227 12.49 -6.22 7.81
N THR A 228 11.44 -5.96 8.58
CA THR A 228 11.44 -6.12 10.06
C THR A 228 10.93 -7.50 10.52
N GLY A 229 10.37 -8.31 9.63
CA GLY A 229 9.69 -9.55 9.98
C GLY A 229 8.38 -9.35 10.78
N GLN A 230 7.89 -8.12 10.91
CA GLN A 230 6.65 -7.81 11.62
C GLN A 230 5.42 -8.11 10.75
N VAL A 231 4.31 -8.52 11.36
CA VAL A 231 3.05 -8.80 10.64
C VAL A 231 2.08 -7.64 10.80
N LEU A 232 1.46 -7.23 9.70
CA LEU A 232 0.41 -6.21 9.71
C LEU A 232 -0.80 -6.66 10.54
N PRO A 233 -1.28 -5.83 11.49
CA PRO A 233 -2.56 -6.06 12.18
C PRO A 233 -3.73 -6.12 11.19
N TYR A 234 -4.72 -6.96 11.49
CA TYR A 234 -5.81 -7.33 10.58
C TYR A 234 -6.76 -6.17 10.23
N THR A 235 -6.87 -5.18 11.12
CA THR A 235 -7.73 -4.01 10.97
C THR A 235 -7.04 -2.84 11.65
N LEU A 236 -6.63 -1.86 10.84
CA LEU A 236 -6.15 -0.57 11.32
C LEU A 236 -7.03 0.49 10.68
N SER A 237 -7.48 1.48 11.44
CA SER A 237 -8.02 2.73 10.91
C SER A 237 -6.96 3.48 10.09
N ALA A 238 -7.36 4.52 9.36
CA ALA A 238 -6.40 5.32 8.58
C ALA A 238 -5.31 5.96 9.46
N HIS A 239 -5.69 6.44 10.65
CA HIS A 239 -4.77 7.05 11.61
C HIS A 239 -3.78 6.01 12.16
N GLU A 240 -4.27 4.86 12.63
CA GLU A 240 -3.42 3.81 13.18
C GLU A 240 -2.47 3.22 12.12
N ARG A 241 -2.89 3.14 10.86
CA ARG A 241 -1.99 2.75 9.76
C ARG A 241 -0.81 3.69 9.61
N ASP A 242 -1.08 4.99 9.66
CA ASP A 242 -0.05 6.01 9.48
C ASP A 242 0.93 6.06 10.67
N GLU A 243 0.41 5.94 11.90
CA GLU A 243 1.23 5.79 13.11
C GLU A 243 2.09 4.51 13.06
N HIS A 244 1.47 3.38 12.71
CA HIS A 244 2.16 2.10 12.59
C HIS A 244 3.25 2.14 11.52
N ARG A 245 2.99 2.76 10.37
CA ARG A 245 3.98 2.97 9.30
C ARG A 245 5.16 3.80 9.77
N ARG A 246 4.92 4.91 10.48
CA ARG A 246 6.00 5.74 11.04
C ARG A 246 6.88 4.95 12.01
N ARG A 247 6.25 4.18 12.91
CA ARG A 247 6.97 3.32 13.86
C ARG A 247 7.79 2.27 13.13
N LEU A 248 7.20 1.54 12.18
CA LEU A 248 7.90 0.53 11.38
C LEU A 248 9.06 1.12 10.57
N LEU A 249 8.91 2.33 10.04
CA LEU A 249 10.00 3.01 9.32
C LEU A 249 11.16 3.33 10.26
N ALA A 250 10.88 3.76 11.49
CA ALA A 250 11.90 3.99 12.51
C ALA A 250 12.59 2.69 12.94
N ASP A 251 11.81 1.64 13.24
CA ASP A 251 12.30 0.31 13.62
C ASP A 251 13.20 -0.27 12.51
N ALA A 252 12.71 -0.29 11.27
CA ALA A 252 13.48 -0.76 10.11
C ALA A 252 14.78 0.03 9.91
N THR A 253 14.73 1.36 10.04
CA THR A 253 15.93 2.20 9.92
C THR A 253 16.95 1.85 11.00
N ALA A 254 16.50 1.67 12.25
CA ALA A 254 17.37 1.33 13.37
C ALA A 254 18.02 -0.05 13.19
N GLU A 255 17.23 -1.07 12.79
CA GLU A 255 17.74 -2.42 12.53
C GLU A 255 18.76 -2.45 11.38
N VAL A 256 18.47 -1.77 10.27
CA VAL A 256 19.39 -1.67 9.13
C VAL A 256 20.68 -0.96 9.53
N THR A 257 20.58 0.13 10.30
CA THR A 257 21.73 0.88 10.80
C THR A 257 22.58 0.06 11.78
N GLN A 258 21.96 -0.74 12.65
CA GLN A 258 22.67 -1.65 13.56
C GLN A 258 23.49 -2.72 12.82
N ARG A 259 23.05 -3.13 11.62
CA ARG A 259 23.80 -4.05 10.74
C ARG A 259 24.92 -3.36 9.97
N GLY A 260 25.13 -2.05 10.16
CA GLY A 260 26.12 -1.26 9.43
C GLY A 260 25.65 -0.79 8.04
N ASN A 261 24.38 -1.04 7.70
CA ASN A 261 23.80 -0.64 6.42
C ASN A 261 23.03 0.69 6.56
N ARG A 262 22.57 1.25 5.44
CA ARG A 262 21.66 2.40 5.41
C ARG A 262 20.35 2.06 4.73
N LEU A 263 19.24 2.55 5.28
CA LEU A 263 17.93 2.41 4.65
C LEU A 263 17.69 3.59 3.72
N VAL A 264 17.27 3.30 2.49
CA VAL A 264 16.91 4.30 1.48
C VAL A 264 15.45 4.09 1.07
N LEU A 265 14.65 5.14 1.18
CA LEU A 265 13.28 5.21 0.66
C LEU A 265 13.28 5.97 -0.68
N LEU A 266 12.92 5.28 -1.76
CA LEU A 266 12.79 5.89 -3.09
C LEU A 266 11.33 6.14 -3.45
N ILE A 267 11.00 7.36 -3.89
CA ILE A 267 9.71 7.71 -4.50
C ILE A 267 9.98 8.23 -5.91
N ASP A 268 9.64 7.46 -6.94
CA ASP A 268 9.76 7.91 -8.34
C ASP A 268 8.45 8.51 -8.84
N GLY A 269 8.51 9.65 -9.54
CA GLY A 269 7.36 10.23 -10.24
C GLY A 269 6.38 11.00 -9.35
N LEU A 270 6.86 11.70 -8.31
CA LEU A 270 5.98 12.41 -7.36
C LEU A 270 5.03 13.42 -8.03
N ASP A 271 5.36 13.93 -9.22
CA ASP A 271 4.47 14.77 -10.04
C ASP A 271 3.20 14.08 -10.53
N GLU A 272 3.15 12.74 -10.49
CA GLU A 272 2.00 11.96 -10.92
C GLU A 272 0.95 11.72 -9.82
N ASP A 273 1.23 12.18 -8.60
CA ASP A 273 0.34 12.05 -7.44
C ASP A 273 -1.06 12.62 -7.70
N ALA A 274 -2.08 11.80 -7.49
CA ALA A 274 -3.48 12.17 -7.61
C ALA A 274 -3.88 13.27 -6.62
N GLY A 275 -3.21 13.35 -5.46
CA GLY A 275 -3.44 14.37 -4.45
C GLY A 275 -3.01 15.78 -4.89
N LEU A 276 -2.21 15.90 -5.96
CA LEU A 276 -1.80 17.21 -6.50
C LEU A 276 -2.80 17.80 -7.50
N ARG A 277 -3.88 17.07 -7.83
CA ARG A 277 -4.87 17.54 -8.82
C ARG A 277 -5.67 18.73 -8.29
N PRO A 278 -6.02 19.71 -9.16
CA PRO A 278 -6.94 20.78 -8.80
C PRO A 278 -8.24 20.22 -8.21
N PHE A 279 -8.76 20.87 -7.17
CA PHE A 279 -9.99 20.48 -6.45
C PHE A 279 -9.90 19.16 -5.65
N ASN A 280 -8.76 18.49 -5.65
CA ASN A 280 -8.51 17.36 -4.75
C ASN A 280 -7.85 17.86 -3.46
N LEU A 281 -8.63 18.04 -2.39
CA LEU A 281 -8.13 18.44 -1.06
C LEU A 281 -7.60 17.25 -0.24
N GLY A 282 -7.41 16.09 -0.88
CA GLY A 282 -6.98 14.86 -0.23
C GLY A 282 -5.49 14.85 0.16
N PRO A 283 -5.07 13.85 0.96
CA PRO A 283 -3.67 13.71 1.35
C PRO A 283 -2.78 13.38 0.14
N THR A 284 -1.57 13.94 0.14
CA THR A 284 -0.55 13.74 -0.91
C THR A 284 0.46 12.67 -0.51
N ILE A 285 1.07 12.01 -1.49
CA ILE A 285 2.17 11.05 -1.26
C ILE A 285 3.34 11.74 -0.56
N ALA A 286 3.63 13.00 -0.90
CA ALA A 286 4.64 13.79 -0.18
C ALA A 286 4.33 13.88 1.32
N GLY A 287 3.05 14.00 1.70
CA GLY A 287 2.61 14.00 3.10
C GLY A 287 2.82 12.70 3.87
N LEU A 288 3.15 11.58 3.20
CA LEU A 288 3.58 10.35 3.89
C LEU A 288 5.03 10.44 4.38
N LEU A 289 5.85 11.26 3.74
CA LEU A 289 7.27 11.30 4.02
C LEU A 289 7.52 12.01 5.36
N PRO A 290 8.44 11.50 6.20
CA PRO A 290 8.63 12.02 7.55
C PRO A 290 9.21 13.44 7.53
N HIS A 291 8.59 14.36 8.27
CA HIS A 291 9.15 15.70 8.49
C HIS A 291 10.53 15.64 9.17
N SER A 292 10.72 14.67 10.05
CA SER A 292 11.99 14.39 10.73
C SER A 292 12.39 12.94 10.48
N PRO A 293 13.14 12.66 9.39
CA PRO A 293 13.60 11.31 9.07
C PRO A 293 14.48 10.75 10.20
N PRO A 294 14.30 9.47 10.61
CA PRO A 294 15.16 8.84 11.60
C PRO A 294 16.64 8.86 11.15
N PRO A 295 17.60 8.91 12.10
CA PRO A 295 19.01 8.79 11.76
C PRO A 295 19.29 7.51 10.97
N GLY A 296 20.05 7.62 9.88
CA GLY A 296 20.35 6.50 8.98
C GLY A 296 19.38 6.34 7.80
N LEU A 297 18.20 6.99 7.83
CA LEU A 297 17.28 7.00 6.68
C LEU A 297 17.70 8.05 5.65
N ARG A 298 17.67 7.68 4.37
CA ARG A 298 17.78 8.60 3.23
C ARG A 298 16.54 8.49 2.36
N ILE A 299 16.04 9.62 1.88
CA ILE A 299 14.83 9.69 1.08
C ILE A 299 15.18 10.34 -0.25
N LEU A 300 15.02 9.54 -1.31
CA LEU A 300 15.23 9.94 -2.69
C LEU A 300 13.88 10.12 -3.35
N VAL A 301 13.61 11.33 -3.84
CA VAL A 301 12.37 11.61 -4.56
C VAL A 301 12.72 12.04 -5.97
N SER A 302 12.01 11.51 -6.97
CA SER A 302 12.06 12.02 -8.33
C SER A 302 10.77 12.74 -8.71
N SER A 303 10.89 13.81 -9.49
CA SER A 303 9.72 14.44 -10.11
C SER A 303 10.12 15.23 -11.36
N ARG A 304 9.14 15.81 -12.06
CA ARG A 304 9.39 16.87 -13.04
C ARG A 304 9.72 18.20 -12.36
N PRO A 305 10.33 19.17 -13.06
CA PRO A 305 10.43 20.54 -12.58
C PRO A 305 9.05 21.09 -12.20
N ASN A 306 9.00 22.01 -11.23
CA ASN A 306 7.78 22.70 -10.78
C ASN A 306 6.69 21.81 -10.13
N THR A 307 7.03 20.61 -9.65
CA THR A 307 6.10 19.81 -8.84
C THR A 307 5.76 20.51 -7.53
N LEU A 308 4.48 20.62 -7.22
CA LEU A 308 3.97 21.20 -5.98
C LEU A 308 4.26 20.27 -4.80
N ILE A 309 4.78 20.83 -3.72
CA ILE A 309 5.05 20.13 -2.46
C ILE A 309 4.23 20.80 -1.35
N PRO A 310 3.66 20.06 -0.39
CA PRO A 310 2.95 20.64 0.75
C PRO A 310 3.79 21.68 1.49
N THR A 311 3.15 22.80 1.87
CA THR A 311 3.79 23.90 2.60
C THR A 311 4.45 23.39 3.88
N GLY A 312 5.71 23.78 4.12
CA GLY A 312 6.46 23.40 5.31
C GLY A 312 7.05 21.99 5.28
N HIS A 313 6.86 21.22 4.21
CA HIS A 313 7.49 19.91 4.06
C HIS A 313 9.00 20.04 3.78
N PRO A 314 9.89 19.27 4.45
CA PRO A 314 11.34 19.39 4.30
C PRO A 314 11.85 19.22 2.86
N LEU A 315 11.16 18.41 2.07
CA LEU A 315 11.47 18.19 0.65
C LEU A 315 11.52 19.49 -0.15
N ALA A 316 10.74 20.52 0.21
CA ALA A 316 10.75 21.81 -0.48
C ALA A 316 12.14 22.50 -0.42
N ASN A 317 12.91 22.22 0.62
CA ASN A 317 14.26 22.76 0.87
C ASN A 317 15.37 21.72 0.63
N ALA A 318 15.03 20.54 0.12
CA ALA A 318 16.02 19.50 -0.17
C ALA A 318 16.96 19.91 -1.31
N ARG A 319 18.17 19.33 -1.33
CA ARG A 319 19.08 19.49 -2.45
C ARG A 319 18.43 18.92 -3.71
N ARG A 320 18.40 19.73 -4.77
CA ARG A 320 17.94 19.34 -6.10
C ARG A 320 19.12 18.81 -6.92
N PHE A 321 18.87 17.72 -7.63
CA PHE A 321 19.81 17.10 -8.56
C PHE A 321 19.14 17.09 -9.93
N ASP A 322 19.67 17.88 -10.86
CA ASP A 322 19.13 17.96 -12.21
C ASP A 322 19.72 16.83 -13.05
N LEU A 323 18.91 15.85 -13.44
CA LEU A 323 19.35 14.92 -14.47
C LEU A 323 19.24 15.62 -15.82
N GLN A 324 20.39 15.82 -16.45
CA GLN A 324 20.44 16.23 -17.84
C GLN A 324 19.77 15.17 -18.72
N ARG A 325 19.11 15.60 -19.80
CA ARG A 325 18.61 14.66 -20.81
C ARG A 325 19.81 13.99 -21.47
N SER A 326 19.90 12.67 -21.37
CA SER A 326 20.91 11.92 -22.14
C SER A 326 20.64 12.08 -23.65
N PRO A 327 21.67 12.17 -24.50
CA PRO A 327 21.52 12.14 -25.95
C PRO A 327 20.72 10.92 -26.43
N HIS A 328 20.90 9.77 -25.79
CA HIS A 328 20.14 8.55 -26.08
C HIS A 328 18.64 8.68 -25.78
N ALA A 329 18.29 9.36 -24.70
CA ALA A 329 16.90 9.62 -24.32
C ALA A 329 16.18 10.51 -25.35
N THR A 330 16.88 11.51 -25.90
CA THR A 330 16.35 12.39 -26.95
C THR A 330 16.08 11.60 -28.23
N ASP A 331 16.98 10.71 -28.60
CA ASP A 331 16.85 9.90 -29.80
C ASP A 331 15.78 8.79 -29.65
N ILE A 332 15.63 8.20 -28.46
CA ILE A 332 14.51 7.29 -28.15
C ILE A 332 13.18 8.03 -28.27
N ARG A 333 13.04 9.22 -27.68
CA ARG A 333 11.84 10.06 -27.78
C ARG A 333 11.51 10.37 -29.24
N ARG A 334 12.48 10.85 -30.02
CA ARG A 334 12.30 11.18 -31.44
C ARG A 334 11.83 9.96 -32.24
N ARG A 335 12.45 8.80 -32.01
CA ARG A 335 12.08 7.55 -32.70
C ARG A 335 10.69 7.06 -32.28
N ALA A 336 10.33 7.16 -31.00
CA ALA A 336 9.00 6.80 -30.51
C ALA A 336 7.91 7.72 -31.07
N LEU A 337 8.12 9.05 -31.10
CA LEU A 337 7.15 9.98 -31.69
C LEU A 337 7.01 9.80 -33.21
N HIS A 338 8.11 9.49 -33.91
CA HIS A 338 8.06 9.14 -35.33
C HIS A 338 7.30 7.83 -35.57
N GLU A 339 7.53 6.80 -34.75
CA GLU A 339 6.77 5.54 -34.79
C GLU A 339 5.29 5.79 -34.52
N LEU A 340 4.96 6.64 -33.54
CA LEU A 340 3.57 7.02 -33.25
C LEU A 340 2.93 7.68 -34.47
N GLY A 341 3.61 8.65 -35.09
CA GLY A 341 3.13 9.28 -36.33
C GLY A 341 2.86 8.26 -37.42
N ALA A 342 3.82 7.36 -37.69
CA ALA A 342 3.65 6.30 -38.69
C ALA A 342 2.49 5.35 -38.37
N VAL A 343 2.29 4.99 -37.10
CA VAL A 343 1.16 4.15 -36.66
C VAL A 343 -0.17 4.87 -36.84
N LEU A 344 -0.24 6.16 -36.50
CA LEU A 344 -1.47 6.94 -36.57
C LEU A 344 -1.84 7.34 -38.01
N ASP A 345 -0.85 7.53 -38.88
CA ASP A 345 -1.03 7.78 -40.31
C ASP A 345 -1.46 6.50 -41.06
N SER A 346 -1.15 5.32 -40.49
CA SER A 346 -1.58 4.04 -41.03
C SER A 346 -2.97 3.65 -40.53
N ASP A 347 -3.83 3.18 -41.43
CA ASP A 347 -5.03 2.44 -41.05
C ASP A 347 -4.68 0.98 -40.80
N GLY A 348 -5.00 0.46 -39.62
CA GLY A 348 -4.76 -0.95 -39.32
C GLY A 348 -4.70 -1.31 -37.83
N LEU A 349 -4.32 -2.56 -37.56
CA LEU A 349 -4.30 -3.15 -36.23
C LEU A 349 -3.44 -2.35 -35.23
N ALA A 350 -2.29 -1.82 -35.65
CA ALA A 350 -1.42 -1.04 -34.75
C ALA A 350 -2.11 0.24 -34.25
N ARG A 351 -2.82 0.97 -35.12
CA ARG A 351 -3.61 2.15 -34.75
C ARG A 351 -4.74 1.79 -33.80
N ASN A 352 -5.43 0.67 -34.05
CA ASN A 352 -6.51 0.18 -33.18
C ASN A 352 -5.99 -0.19 -31.78
N ILE A 353 -4.82 -0.83 -31.69
CA ILE A 353 -4.15 -1.16 -30.42
C ILE A 353 -3.81 0.14 -29.66
N VAL A 354 -3.16 1.11 -30.32
CA VAL A 354 -2.81 2.39 -29.69
C VAL A 354 -4.07 3.15 -29.22
N ALA A 355 -5.13 3.16 -30.03
CA ALA A 355 -6.38 3.81 -29.68
C ALA A 355 -7.09 3.12 -28.49
N ALA A 356 -7.13 1.78 -28.47
CA ALA A 356 -7.67 1.01 -27.35
C ALA A 356 -6.92 1.32 -26.05
N MET A 357 -5.59 1.33 -26.08
CA MET A 357 -4.76 1.62 -24.91
C MET A 357 -4.88 3.08 -24.46
N ALA A 358 -5.02 4.03 -25.39
CA ALA A 358 -5.24 5.43 -25.08
C ALA A 358 -6.61 5.68 -24.40
N VAL A 359 -7.67 4.98 -24.82
CA VAL A 359 -8.99 5.11 -24.19
C VAL A 359 -9.06 4.34 -22.87
N ALA A 360 -8.45 3.16 -22.79
CA ALA A 360 -8.51 2.29 -21.62
C ALA A 360 -7.86 2.90 -20.37
N GLN A 361 -6.80 3.73 -20.55
CA GLN A 361 -6.09 4.40 -19.45
C GLN A 361 -5.61 3.45 -18.35
N SER A 362 -5.39 2.19 -18.71
CA SER A 362 -5.01 1.08 -17.85
C SER A 362 -4.45 -0.03 -18.73
N GLY A 363 -3.68 -0.95 -18.15
CA GLY A 363 -3.13 -2.09 -18.88
C GLY A 363 -4.18 -2.96 -19.56
N LEU A 364 -3.89 -3.33 -20.80
CA LEU A 364 -4.63 -4.32 -21.57
C LEU A 364 -3.71 -5.50 -21.89
N THR A 365 -4.16 -6.73 -21.67
CA THR A 365 -3.41 -7.93 -22.04
C THR A 365 -3.51 -8.20 -23.54
N VAL A 366 -2.66 -9.09 -24.06
CA VAL A 366 -2.79 -9.60 -25.44
C VAL A 366 -4.17 -10.23 -25.67
N THR A 367 -4.73 -10.91 -24.65
CA THR A 367 -6.06 -11.50 -24.71
C THR A 367 -7.14 -10.41 -24.80
N ASP A 368 -7.04 -9.37 -23.98
CA ASP A 368 -7.98 -8.24 -23.98
C ASP A 368 -8.00 -7.56 -25.35
N LEU A 369 -6.82 -7.27 -25.91
CA LEU A 369 -6.67 -6.66 -27.23
C LEU A 369 -7.19 -7.58 -28.35
N SER A 370 -7.04 -8.91 -28.21
CA SER A 370 -7.58 -9.87 -29.17
C SER A 370 -9.10 -9.85 -29.20
N GLU A 371 -9.73 -9.79 -28.02
CA GLU A 371 -11.19 -9.68 -27.91
C GLU A 371 -11.71 -8.33 -28.42
N LEU A 372 -11.00 -7.24 -28.15
CA LEU A 372 -11.39 -5.89 -28.58
C LEU A 372 -11.21 -5.65 -30.08
N THR A 373 -10.17 -6.22 -30.68
CA THR A 373 -9.85 -5.99 -32.11
C THR A 373 -10.36 -7.10 -33.02
N GLY A 374 -10.71 -8.27 -32.47
CA GLY A 374 -11.06 -9.47 -33.24
C GLY A 374 -9.85 -10.13 -33.93
N GLU A 375 -8.63 -9.72 -33.60
CA GLU A 375 -7.40 -10.19 -34.25
C GLU A 375 -6.69 -11.29 -33.46
N LEU A 376 -5.83 -12.04 -34.14
CA LEU A 376 -5.15 -13.19 -33.56
C LEU A 376 -4.08 -12.76 -32.54
N PRO A 377 -4.00 -13.41 -31.35
CA PRO A 377 -3.05 -13.06 -30.29
C PRO A 377 -1.60 -12.94 -30.74
N PHE A 378 -1.14 -13.79 -31.67
CA PHE A 378 0.24 -13.77 -32.16
C PHE A 378 0.57 -12.48 -32.95
N ARG A 379 -0.41 -11.91 -33.68
CA ARG A 379 -0.21 -10.66 -34.44
C ARG A 379 -0.11 -9.48 -33.49
N ILE A 380 -0.96 -9.47 -32.46
CA ILE A 380 -0.97 -8.46 -31.40
C ILE A 380 0.34 -8.51 -30.62
N ALA A 381 0.75 -9.69 -30.17
CA ALA A 381 2.02 -9.88 -29.46
C ALA A 381 3.22 -9.44 -30.31
N ALA A 382 3.22 -9.73 -31.62
CA ALA A 382 4.27 -9.28 -32.53
C ALA A 382 4.34 -7.75 -32.64
N ILE A 383 3.20 -7.05 -32.66
CA ILE A 383 3.18 -5.57 -32.66
C ILE A 383 3.69 -5.03 -31.33
N LEU A 384 3.17 -5.53 -30.21
CA LEU A 384 3.51 -5.05 -28.87
C LEU A 384 4.99 -5.26 -28.53
N ASN A 385 5.54 -6.45 -28.81
CA ASN A 385 6.93 -6.79 -28.49
C ASN A 385 7.95 -6.00 -29.33
N ASN A 386 7.54 -5.48 -30.49
CA ASN A 386 8.41 -4.71 -31.38
C ASN A 386 8.15 -3.20 -31.33
N SER A 387 7.14 -2.75 -30.56
CA SER A 387 6.76 -1.34 -30.51
C SER A 387 7.49 -0.60 -29.40
N ARG A 388 7.93 0.62 -29.71
CA ARG A 388 8.52 1.55 -28.72
C ARG A 388 7.45 2.42 -28.04
N LEU A 389 6.19 2.28 -28.47
CA LEU A 389 5.06 3.03 -27.95
C LEU A 389 4.50 2.43 -26.67
N VAL A 390 4.80 1.15 -26.41
CA VAL A 390 4.20 0.38 -25.32
C VAL A 390 5.25 -0.09 -24.33
N ARG A 391 4.83 -0.29 -23.08
CA ARG A 391 5.60 -0.94 -22.02
C ARG A 391 4.78 -2.04 -21.37
N ASN A 392 5.47 -3.06 -20.86
CA ASN A 392 4.86 -4.12 -20.06
C ASN A 392 4.51 -3.60 -18.66
N GLU A 393 3.37 -4.01 -18.13
CA GLU A 393 2.77 -3.62 -16.85
C GLU A 393 2.59 -4.84 -15.93
N SER A 394 3.51 -5.82 -15.99
CA SER A 394 3.40 -7.07 -15.21
C SER A 394 3.53 -6.85 -13.70
N ALA A 395 2.47 -6.38 -13.04
CA ALA A 395 1.86 -6.95 -11.82
C ALA A 395 0.89 -5.96 -11.17
N ILE A 396 -0.17 -6.51 -10.53
CA ILE A 396 -0.43 -6.35 -9.08
C ILE A 396 -1.78 -6.97 -8.67
N PHE A 397 -2.62 -7.45 -9.59
CA PHE A 397 -3.92 -8.01 -9.20
C PHE A 397 -4.28 -9.34 -9.87
N ASP A 398 -3.86 -10.42 -9.19
CA ASP A 398 -4.40 -11.78 -9.21
C ASP A 398 -4.00 -12.71 -10.39
N SER A 399 -3.35 -13.81 -10.02
CA SER A 399 -3.14 -15.14 -10.64
C SER A 399 -2.98 -15.39 -12.14
N ASP A 400 -3.27 -14.47 -13.06
CA ASP A 400 -3.01 -14.67 -14.48
C ASP A 400 -1.61 -14.11 -14.80
N ASP A 401 -0.66 -15.01 -15.01
CA ASP A 401 0.76 -14.82 -15.34
C ASP A 401 1.01 -14.04 -16.67
N ARG A 402 0.06 -13.21 -17.11
CA ARG A 402 0.00 -12.61 -18.45
C ARG A 402 0.40 -11.14 -18.42
N PRO A 403 1.34 -10.72 -19.29
CA PRO A 403 1.77 -9.33 -19.37
C PRO A 403 0.64 -8.43 -19.89
N ALA A 404 0.33 -7.39 -19.13
CA ALA A 404 -0.53 -6.28 -19.57
C ALA A 404 0.34 -5.17 -20.19
N PHE A 405 -0.18 -4.42 -21.15
CA PHE A 405 0.56 -3.39 -21.87
C PHE A 405 -0.11 -2.03 -21.73
N VAL A 406 0.70 -0.97 -21.62
CA VAL A 406 0.25 0.44 -21.61
C VAL A 406 1.12 1.30 -22.51
N LEU A 407 0.61 2.49 -22.91
CA LEU A 407 1.43 3.48 -23.60
C LEU A 407 2.58 3.93 -22.68
N GLY A 408 3.79 3.86 -23.23
CA GLY A 408 5.03 3.90 -22.46
C GLY A 408 5.31 5.22 -21.75
N HIS A 409 4.78 6.34 -22.27
CA HIS A 409 5.01 7.67 -21.74
C HIS A 409 3.79 8.59 -21.89
N GLU A 410 3.61 9.51 -20.94
CA GLU A 410 2.52 10.50 -20.98
C GLU A 410 2.56 11.37 -22.25
N GLU A 411 3.74 11.67 -22.79
CA GLU A 411 3.85 12.42 -24.05
C GLU A 411 3.32 11.61 -25.25
N ILE A 412 3.58 10.30 -25.30
CA ILE A 412 3.01 9.40 -26.33
C ILE A 412 1.49 9.37 -26.17
N TYR A 413 1.01 9.24 -24.93
CA TYR A 413 -0.41 9.23 -24.62
C TYR A 413 -1.10 10.54 -25.03
N ALA A 414 -0.54 11.69 -24.66
CA ALA A 414 -1.07 13.01 -25.02
C ALA A 414 -1.06 13.20 -26.54
N ALA A 415 0.04 12.86 -27.22
CA ALA A 415 0.15 12.92 -28.67
C ALA A 415 -0.86 12.00 -29.36
N ALA A 416 -1.04 10.77 -28.85
CA ALA A 416 -2.01 9.82 -29.38
C ALA A 416 -3.44 10.34 -29.24
N ILE A 417 -3.82 10.88 -28.08
CA ILE A 417 -5.15 11.46 -27.88
C ILE A 417 -5.40 12.63 -28.82
N THR A 418 -4.45 13.57 -28.90
CA THR A 418 -4.57 14.74 -29.77
C THR A 418 -4.72 14.34 -31.22
N ALA A 419 -3.94 13.37 -31.69
CA ALA A 419 -3.95 12.95 -33.09
C ALA A 419 -5.11 12.01 -33.47
N LEU A 420 -5.57 11.15 -32.56
CA LEU A 420 -6.73 10.26 -32.81
C LEU A 420 -8.05 11.05 -32.90
N GLY A 421 -8.15 12.14 -32.14
CA GLY A 421 -9.32 13.00 -32.09
C GLY A 421 -10.55 12.37 -31.41
N GLU A 422 -11.50 13.23 -31.01
CA GLU A 422 -12.73 12.82 -30.32
C GLU A 422 -13.56 11.74 -31.06
N PRO A 423 -13.76 11.78 -32.39
CA PRO A 423 -14.59 10.77 -33.07
C PRO A 423 -14.05 9.34 -32.91
N THR A 424 -12.75 9.15 -33.12
CA THR A 424 -12.08 7.85 -32.98
C THR A 424 -12.12 7.38 -31.53
N MET A 425 -11.83 8.29 -30.59
CA MET A 425 -11.86 7.99 -29.15
C MET A 425 -13.26 7.57 -28.69
N ASN A 426 -14.32 8.21 -29.20
CA ASN A 426 -15.70 7.84 -28.89
C ASN A 426 -16.09 6.48 -29.46
N ALA A 427 -15.66 6.15 -30.68
CA ALA A 427 -15.90 4.83 -31.28
C ALA A 427 -15.24 3.71 -30.46
N VAL A 428 -13.98 3.91 -30.05
CA VAL A 428 -13.27 2.94 -29.20
C VAL A 428 -13.88 2.85 -27.80
N ARG A 429 -14.35 3.97 -27.22
CA ARG A 429 -15.08 3.96 -25.95
C ARG A 429 -16.37 3.16 -26.05
N GLN A 430 -17.11 3.27 -27.15
CA GLN A 430 -18.29 2.44 -27.41
C GLN A 430 -17.92 0.95 -27.49
N GLN A 431 -16.84 0.60 -28.19
CA GLN A 431 -16.36 -0.79 -28.26
C GLN A 431 -16.03 -1.35 -26.86
N LEU A 432 -15.31 -0.59 -26.03
CA LEU A 432 -15.02 -0.98 -24.64
C LEU A 432 -16.30 -1.17 -23.82
N ASN A 433 -17.28 -0.27 -23.98
CA ASN A 433 -18.56 -0.38 -23.28
C ASN A 433 -19.36 -1.61 -23.75
N THR A 434 -19.36 -1.92 -25.04
CA THR A 434 -20.00 -3.12 -25.60
C THR A 434 -19.32 -4.40 -25.09
N TRP A 435 -17.99 -4.41 -25.03
CA TRP A 435 -17.23 -5.52 -24.46
C TRP A 435 -17.57 -5.73 -22.98
N ALA A 436 -17.59 -4.64 -22.19
CA ALA A 436 -18.00 -4.70 -20.79
C ALA A 436 -19.45 -5.16 -20.61
N ALA A 437 -20.36 -4.75 -21.50
CA ALA A 437 -21.76 -5.20 -21.48
C ALA A 437 -21.86 -6.70 -21.75
N SER A 438 -21.08 -7.26 -22.69
CA SER A 438 -21.04 -8.70 -22.95
C SER A 438 -20.68 -9.50 -21.69
N TYR A 439 -19.65 -9.10 -20.95
CA TYR A 439 -19.28 -9.77 -19.69
C TYR A 439 -20.33 -9.59 -18.60
N ARG A 440 -20.99 -8.43 -18.54
CA ARG A 440 -22.10 -8.18 -17.61
C ARG A 440 -23.29 -9.10 -17.88
N ASP A 441 -23.64 -9.30 -19.15
CA ASP A 441 -24.75 -10.18 -19.56
C ASP A 441 -24.45 -11.65 -19.19
N HIS A 442 -23.17 -12.02 -19.16
CA HIS A 442 -22.69 -13.32 -18.68
C HIS A 442 -22.41 -13.37 -17.16
N GLN A 443 -22.86 -12.36 -16.40
CA GLN A 443 -22.75 -12.27 -14.94
C GLN A 443 -21.32 -12.27 -14.39
N TRP A 444 -20.36 -11.66 -15.12
CA TRP A 444 -18.97 -11.52 -14.67
C TRP A 444 -18.34 -12.89 -14.32
N PRO A 445 -18.16 -13.79 -15.30
CA PRO A 445 -17.61 -15.12 -15.07
C PRO A 445 -16.19 -15.06 -14.48
N ALA A 446 -15.70 -16.17 -13.92
CA ALA A 446 -14.40 -16.22 -13.24
C ALA A 446 -13.21 -15.82 -14.13
N ASN A 447 -13.34 -15.96 -15.45
CA ASN A 447 -12.36 -15.53 -16.45
C ASN A 447 -12.56 -14.07 -16.92
N THR A 448 -13.24 -13.23 -16.14
CA THR A 448 -13.44 -11.82 -16.50
C THR A 448 -12.07 -11.10 -16.52
N PRO A 449 -11.74 -10.41 -17.62
CA PRO A 449 -10.53 -9.60 -17.73
C PRO A 449 -10.36 -8.64 -16.56
N ALA A 450 -9.15 -8.59 -15.98
CA ALA A 450 -8.83 -7.73 -14.85
C ALA A 450 -9.10 -6.23 -15.15
N TYR A 451 -8.91 -5.82 -16.40
CA TYR A 451 -9.27 -4.49 -16.88
C TYR A 451 -10.75 -4.18 -16.63
N LEU A 452 -11.68 -5.08 -16.96
CA LEU A 452 -13.12 -4.82 -16.80
C LEU A 452 -13.54 -4.72 -15.33
N LEU A 453 -12.86 -5.43 -14.43
CA LEU A 453 -13.15 -5.39 -13.00
C LEU A 453 -12.63 -4.13 -12.31
N ARG A 454 -11.54 -3.52 -12.82
CA ARG A 454 -10.79 -2.47 -12.08
C ARG A 454 -10.40 -1.26 -12.93
N GLY A 455 -9.96 -1.46 -14.17
CA GLY A 455 -9.58 -0.39 -15.09
C GLY A 455 -10.79 0.36 -15.64
N TYR A 456 -11.77 -0.40 -16.13
CA TYR A 456 -13.00 0.12 -16.74
C TYR A 456 -13.82 1.02 -15.80
N THR A 457 -13.96 0.62 -14.53
CA THR A 457 -14.69 1.41 -13.51
C THR A 457 -14.03 2.75 -13.20
N ARG A 458 -12.70 2.86 -13.35
CA ARG A 458 -11.95 4.12 -13.22
C ARG A 458 -12.14 5.01 -14.45
N CYS A 459 -12.12 4.42 -15.66
CA CYS A 459 -12.34 5.14 -16.91
C CYS A 459 -13.79 5.67 -17.04
N SER A 460 -14.79 4.90 -16.60
CA SER A 460 -16.21 5.31 -16.66
C SER A 460 -16.53 6.44 -15.69
N ALA A 461 -15.89 6.47 -14.51
CA ALA A 461 -16.07 7.54 -13.52
C ALA A 461 -15.57 8.91 -14.02
N THR A 462 -14.58 8.95 -14.93
CA THR A 462 -14.12 10.20 -15.56
C THR A 462 -15.01 10.68 -16.72
N SER A 463 -15.90 9.83 -17.24
CA SER A 463 -16.84 10.20 -18.32
C SER A 463 -18.23 10.62 -17.85
N GLU A 464 -18.54 10.48 -16.55
CA GLU A 464 -19.76 11.01 -15.94
C GLU A 464 -19.54 12.44 -15.40
N THR A 465 -19.32 13.38 -16.31
CA THR A 465 -19.70 14.79 -16.16
C THR A 465 -19.64 15.38 -17.58
N PRO A 466 -20.71 16.00 -18.11
CA PRO A 466 -21.60 16.92 -17.41
C PRO A 466 -23.11 16.65 -17.61
N ARG A 467 -23.95 17.20 -16.71
CA ARG A 467 -25.26 17.80 -17.05
C ARG A 467 -25.91 18.44 -15.82
N GLY A 468 -26.19 19.74 -15.91
CA GLY A 468 -27.15 20.47 -15.08
C GLY A 468 -26.54 21.21 -13.92
#